data_AF-A0A817GBW5-F1
#
_entry.id   AF-A0A817GBW5-F1
#
_cell.length_a   1.000
_cell.length_b   1.000
_cell.length_c   1.000
_cell.angle_alpha   90.00
_cell.angle_beta   90.00
_cell.angle_gamma   90.00
#
_symmetry.space_group_name_H-M   'P 1'
#
loop_
_entity.id
_entity.type
_entity.pdbx_description
1 polymer ?
#
loop_
_entity_poly.entity_id
_entity_poly.type
_entity_poly.pdbx_seq_one_letter_code
_entity_poly.pdbx_strand_id
1 'polypeptide(L)'
;MLVDCDFQVSTGIPNIGDDDAHNGNEWMKHLSNLTEQLKDFVNETRNRFDSYAPIRKKSISILVKFINGKSYMSPNAKAFLTAKEEVFIIDWWLSPELILIRPADENTFRLDNILGRITNARARVHVMLYKKMPFALALNSLYTKIKLVSKSIKGFIKAY
;
A
#
# COMPACT_ATOMS: atom_id res chain seq x y z
N MET A 1 14.58 14.44 3.34
CA MET A 1 14.65 13.25 4.21
C MET A 1 14.14 12.09 3.36
N LEU A 2 15.06 11.33 2.78
CA LEU A 2 14.70 10.17 1.96
C LEU A 2 14.25 9.04 2.88
N VAL A 3 13.23 8.29 2.47
CA VAL A 3 12.70 7.15 3.22
C VAL A 3 13.24 5.90 2.54
N ASP A 4 14.21 5.23 3.16
CA ASP A 4 14.66 3.92 2.70
C ASP A 4 13.57 2.89 2.97
N CYS A 5 12.74 2.68 1.97
CA CYS A 5 11.83 1.55 1.89
C CYS A 5 12.61 0.34 1.36
N ASP A 6 13.06 -0.54 2.26
CA ASP A 6 13.49 -1.91 1.94
C ASP A 6 12.29 -2.75 1.46
N PHE A 7 11.74 -2.38 0.31
CA PHE A 7 10.85 -3.23 -0.47
C PHE A 7 11.72 -4.10 -1.36
N GLN A 8 11.96 -5.34 -0.93
CA GLN A 8 12.57 -6.36 -1.79
C GLN A 8 11.61 -6.72 -2.93
N VAL A 9 11.59 -5.86 -3.96
CA VAL A 9 11.24 -6.28 -5.30
C VAL A 9 12.27 -7.32 -5.71
N SER A 10 11.80 -8.52 -6.08
CA SER A 10 12.58 -9.42 -6.92
C SER A 10 12.70 -8.78 -8.31
N THR A 11 13.53 -7.74 -8.42
CA THR A 11 13.93 -7.20 -9.72
C THR A 11 14.68 -8.32 -10.42
N GLY A 12 14.14 -8.78 -11.56
CA GLY A 12 14.77 -9.82 -12.37
C GLY A 12 15.98 -9.28 -13.12
N ILE A 13 16.93 -8.67 -12.40
CA ILE A 13 18.19 -8.15 -12.93
C ILE A 13 19.05 -9.37 -13.29
N PRO A 14 19.38 -9.59 -14.57
CA PRO A 14 20.33 -10.64 -14.93
C PRO A 14 21.70 -10.34 -14.34
N ASN A 15 22.48 -11.36 -13.99
CA ASN A 15 23.89 -11.16 -13.67
C ASN A 15 24.60 -10.59 -14.90
N ILE A 16 25.08 -9.36 -14.76
CA ILE A 16 25.84 -8.63 -15.78
C ILE A 16 27.30 -9.10 -15.70
N GLY A 17 27.87 -9.45 -16.85
CA GLY A 17 29.27 -9.85 -16.99
C GLY A 17 29.81 -9.36 -18.32
N ASP A 18 30.71 -8.38 -18.24
CA ASP A 18 31.74 -7.85 -19.16
C ASP A 18 31.49 -7.71 -20.69
N ASP A 19 30.37 -8.17 -21.27
CA ASP A 19 30.02 -8.02 -22.70
C ASP A 19 29.19 -6.73 -23.01
N ASP A 20 29.22 -5.75 -22.10
CA ASP A 20 28.11 -4.81 -21.90
C ASP A 20 28.06 -3.55 -22.77
N ALA A 21 29.02 -3.32 -23.68
CA ALA A 21 29.04 -2.08 -24.48
C ALA A 21 27.84 -1.93 -25.44
N HIS A 22 27.31 -3.05 -25.95
CA HIS A 22 26.08 -3.05 -26.77
C HIS A 22 24.84 -2.89 -25.87
N ASN A 23 24.84 -3.61 -24.74
CA ASN A 23 23.81 -3.61 -23.71
C ASN A 23 23.57 -2.19 -23.14
N GLY A 24 24.63 -1.45 -22.81
CA GLY A 24 24.56 -0.10 -22.23
C GLY A 24 23.82 0.92 -23.10
N ASN A 25 23.91 0.81 -24.43
CA ASN A 25 23.15 1.67 -25.34
C ASN A 25 21.65 1.35 -25.34
N GLU A 26 21.25 0.11 -25.06
CA GLU A 26 19.85 -0.26 -24.88
C GLU A 26 19.32 0.16 -23.50
N TRP A 27 20.11 -0.02 -22.43
CA TRP A 27 19.79 0.50 -21.10
C TRP A 27 19.57 2.01 -21.10
N MET A 28 20.44 2.78 -21.75
CA MET A 28 20.28 4.24 -21.86
C MET A 28 19.02 4.65 -22.63
N LYS A 29 18.64 3.92 -23.68
CA LYS A 29 17.36 4.12 -24.40
C LYS A 29 16.15 3.75 -23.55
N HIS A 30 16.25 2.68 -22.75
CA HIS A 30 15.17 2.25 -21.86
C HIS A 30 14.95 3.28 -20.74
N LEU A 31 16.04 3.76 -20.13
CA LEU A 31 16.00 4.82 -19.12
C LEU A 31 15.44 6.13 -19.68
N SER A 32 15.86 6.58 -20.86
CA SER A 32 15.32 7.83 -21.44
C SER A 32 13.83 7.72 -21.77
N ASN A 33 13.36 6.56 -22.26
CA ASN A 33 11.94 6.28 -22.47
C ASN A 33 11.14 6.25 -21.15
N LEU A 34 11.69 5.64 -20.09
CA LEU A 34 11.09 5.66 -18.75
C LEU A 34 11.02 7.09 -18.18
N THR A 35 12.08 7.90 -18.31
CA THR A 35 12.08 9.30 -17.87
C THR A 35 11.04 10.13 -18.61
N GLU A 36 10.87 9.93 -19.92
CA GLU A 36 9.83 10.62 -20.70
C GLU A 36 8.41 10.18 -20.30
N GLN A 37 8.20 8.89 -20.01
CA GLN A 37 6.91 8.36 -19.51
C GLN A 37 6.60 8.83 -18.07
N LEU A 38 7.63 8.95 -17.23
CA LEU A 38 7.53 9.32 -15.82
C LEU A 38 7.84 10.79 -15.56
N LYS A 39 7.96 11.63 -16.57
CA LYS A 39 8.33 13.05 -16.45
C LYS A 39 7.50 13.82 -15.42
N ASP A 40 6.21 13.50 -15.32
CA ASP A 40 5.26 14.07 -14.34
C ASP A 40 5.61 13.75 -12.86
N PHE A 41 6.49 12.77 -12.63
CA PHE A 41 6.98 12.32 -11.32
C PHE A 41 8.51 12.50 -11.13
N VAL A 42 9.26 12.64 -12.23
CA VAL A 42 10.74 12.56 -12.25
C VAL A 42 11.41 13.91 -12.57
N ASN A 43 10.72 14.87 -13.22
CA ASN A 43 11.39 16.06 -13.77
C ASN A 43 11.61 17.24 -12.82
N GLU A 44 12.56 18.06 -13.27
CA GLU A 44 13.17 19.26 -12.65
C GLU A 44 12.18 20.36 -12.21
N THR A 45 11.02 20.45 -12.85
CA THR A 45 9.95 21.40 -12.50
C THR A 45 8.97 20.78 -11.52
N ARG A 46 9.01 21.26 -10.27
CA ARG A 46 8.13 20.79 -9.19
C ARG A 46 6.65 20.88 -9.58
N ASN A 47 5.87 19.84 -9.26
CA ASN A 47 4.41 19.89 -9.40
C ASN A 47 3.82 20.96 -8.47
N ARG A 48 2.55 21.35 -8.74
CA ARG A 48 1.81 22.34 -7.93
C ARG A 48 1.95 22.06 -6.42
N PHE A 49 2.34 23.08 -5.66
CA PHE A 49 2.62 23.04 -4.21
C PHE A 49 3.79 22.14 -3.82
N ASP A 50 4.79 21.97 -4.68
CA ASP A 50 5.96 21.10 -4.47
C ASP A 50 5.60 19.63 -4.17
N SER A 51 4.47 19.20 -4.73
CA SER A 51 3.95 17.83 -4.63
C SER A 51 4.83 16.84 -5.39
N TYR A 52 4.92 15.60 -4.89
CA TYR A 52 5.45 14.47 -5.68
C TYR A 52 4.51 14.08 -6.82
N ALA A 53 3.19 14.25 -6.65
CA ALA A 53 2.19 13.80 -7.61
C ALA A 53 1.66 14.93 -8.51
N PRO A 54 1.44 14.66 -9.81
CA PRO A 54 0.90 15.60 -10.80
C PRO A 54 -0.62 15.79 -10.73
N ILE A 55 -1.12 16.82 -11.43
CA ILE A 55 -2.56 17.15 -11.50
C ILE A 55 -3.30 16.20 -12.46
N ARG A 56 -4.10 15.28 -11.90
CA ARG A 56 -4.93 14.35 -12.67
C ARG A 56 -6.24 15.00 -13.17
N LYS A 57 -6.20 15.68 -14.32
CA LYS A 57 -7.35 16.41 -14.91
C LYS A 57 -8.58 15.55 -15.29
N LYS A 58 -8.38 14.26 -15.60
CA LYS A 58 -9.44 13.32 -16.05
C LYS A 58 -9.67 12.15 -15.10
N SER A 59 -9.23 12.22 -13.84
CA SER A 59 -9.50 11.10 -12.92
C SER A 59 -10.98 11.03 -12.58
N ILE A 60 -11.64 9.93 -12.94
CA ILE A 60 -12.87 9.44 -12.28
C ILE A 60 -12.48 8.85 -10.90
N SER A 61 -11.58 9.53 -10.18
CA SER A 61 -11.50 9.46 -8.74
C SER A 61 -12.72 10.20 -8.24
N ILE A 62 -13.84 9.47 -8.10
CA ILE A 62 -15.07 10.01 -7.53
C ILE A 62 -14.68 10.58 -6.16
N LEU A 63 -14.73 11.90 -6.01
CA LEU A 63 -14.42 12.59 -4.77
C LEU A 63 -15.58 12.37 -3.79
N VAL A 64 -15.66 11.17 -3.23
CA VAL A 64 -16.66 10.84 -2.22
C VAL A 64 -16.22 11.44 -0.89
N LYS A 65 -16.96 12.47 -0.45
CA LYS A 65 -16.78 13.05 0.88
C LYS A 65 -17.52 12.18 1.90
N PHE A 66 -16.78 11.66 2.87
CA PHE A 66 -17.35 10.89 3.97
C PHE A 66 -17.44 11.74 5.24
N ILE A 67 -18.61 11.75 5.86
CA ILE A 67 -18.84 12.37 7.17
C ILE A 67 -19.06 11.25 8.18
N ASN A 68 -18.23 11.20 9.23
CA ASN A 68 -18.19 10.17 10.27
C ASN A 68 -17.79 8.76 9.79
N GLY A 69 -17.30 7.94 10.74
CA GLY A 69 -16.80 6.60 10.45
C GLY A 69 -17.80 5.63 9.81
N LYS A 70 -19.12 5.77 10.04
CA LYS A 70 -20.13 4.88 9.42
C LYS A 70 -20.15 5.02 7.90
N SER A 71 -20.05 6.24 7.38
CA SER A 71 -20.08 6.47 5.92
C SER A 71 -18.77 6.07 5.25
N TYR A 72 -17.64 6.18 5.94
CA TYR A 72 -16.31 5.79 5.46
C TYR A 72 -16.07 4.27 5.47
N MET A 73 -16.38 3.58 6.58
CA MET A 73 -16.00 2.18 6.77
C MET A 73 -16.82 1.20 5.92
N SER A 74 -18.10 1.50 5.66
CA SER A 74 -18.99 0.60 4.91
C SER A 74 -18.60 0.44 3.42
N PRO A 75 -18.29 1.51 2.68
CA PRO A 75 -17.69 1.41 1.35
C PRO A 75 -16.34 0.70 1.34
N ASN A 76 -15.47 0.94 2.33
CA ASN A 76 -14.17 0.27 2.42
C ASN A 76 -14.31 -1.25 2.57
N ALA A 77 -15.27 -1.72 3.39
CA ALA A 77 -15.58 -3.15 3.50
C ALA A 77 -15.97 -3.78 2.16
N LYS A 78 -16.78 -3.06 1.36
CA LYS A 78 -17.15 -3.49 0.00
C LYS A 78 -15.94 -3.49 -0.93
N ALA A 79 -15.13 -2.42 -0.91
CA ALA A 79 -13.93 -2.29 -1.73
C ALA A 79 -12.93 -3.42 -1.49
N PHE A 80 -12.66 -3.75 -0.22
CA PHE A 80 -11.84 -4.90 0.16
C PHE A 80 -12.42 -6.20 -0.40
N LEU A 81 -13.71 -6.48 -0.18
CA LEU A 81 -14.34 -7.70 -0.71
C LEU A 81 -14.30 -7.79 -2.24
N THR A 82 -14.30 -6.66 -2.96
CA THR A 82 -14.16 -6.62 -4.43
C THR A 82 -12.72 -6.60 -4.95
N ALA A 83 -11.71 -6.45 -4.08
CA ALA A 83 -10.31 -6.39 -4.49
C ALA A 83 -9.88 -7.67 -5.21
N LYS A 84 -9.15 -7.51 -6.33
CA LYS A 84 -8.76 -8.62 -7.22
C LYS A 84 -7.29 -9.03 -7.09
N GLU A 85 -6.40 -8.05 -6.90
CA GLU A 85 -4.95 -8.24 -7.02
C GLU A 85 -4.24 -7.86 -5.73
N GLU A 86 -4.39 -6.60 -5.29
CA GLU A 86 -3.66 -6.06 -4.13
C GLU A 86 -4.54 -5.13 -3.28
N VAL A 87 -4.22 -5.09 -1.98
CA VAL A 87 -4.77 -4.14 -1.00
C VAL A 87 -3.61 -3.61 -0.17
N PHE A 88 -3.42 -2.29 -0.19
CA PHE A 88 -2.45 -1.59 0.64
C PHE A 88 -3.17 -0.89 1.79
N ILE A 89 -2.73 -1.15 3.02
CA ILE A 89 -3.23 -0.50 4.24
C ILE A 89 -2.06 0.20 4.91
N ILE A 90 -2.21 1.49 5.18
CA ILE A 90 -1.24 2.29 5.95
C ILE A 90 -2.01 2.90 7.11
N ASP A 91 -1.57 2.63 8.34
CA ASP A 91 -2.26 3.13 9.53
C ASP A 91 -1.27 3.47 10.66
N TRP A 92 -1.61 4.49 11.44
CA TRP A 92 -0.95 4.80 12.69
C TRP A 92 -1.41 3.86 13.81
N TRP A 93 -2.70 3.50 13.83
CA TRP A 93 -3.25 2.51 14.76
C TRP A 93 -4.38 1.68 14.15
N LEU A 94 -4.02 0.50 13.64
CA LEU A 94 -4.97 -0.48 13.14
C LEU A 94 -5.40 -1.47 14.23
N SER A 95 -6.72 -1.62 14.41
CA SER A 95 -7.33 -2.67 15.23
C SER A 95 -7.88 -3.80 14.32
N PRO A 96 -7.30 -5.02 14.35
CA PRO A 96 -7.77 -6.15 13.53
C PRO A 96 -9.25 -6.52 13.76
N GLU A 97 -9.73 -6.32 14.99
CA GLU A 97 -11.09 -6.63 15.43
C GLU A 97 -12.12 -5.55 15.07
N LEU A 98 -11.74 -4.50 14.35
CA LEU A 98 -12.67 -3.43 13.95
C LEU A 98 -13.77 -3.97 13.03
N ILE A 99 -15.03 -3.75 13.40
CA ILE A 99 -16.21 -4.08 12.59
C ILE A 99 -16.54 -2.90 11.65
N LEU A 100 -16.41 -3.12 10.34
CA LEU A 100 -16.53 -2.06 9.32
C LEU A 100 -17.98 -1.69 8.97
N ILE A 101 -18.92 -2.64 9.04
CA ILE A 101 -20.36 -2.43 8.80
C ILE A 101 -21.10 -2.77 10.08
N ARG A 102 -21.97 -1.87 10.55
CA ARG A 102 -22.75 -2.02 11.80
C ARG A 102 -24.24 -1.72 11.57
N PRO A 103 -25.19 -2.45 12.19
CA PRO A 103 -24.97 -3.64 13.03
C PRO A 103 -24.34 -4.80 12.26
N ALA A 104 -23.77 -5.77 12.99
CA ALA A 104 -23.13 -6.95 12.41
C ALA A 104 -23.52 -8.16 13.23
N ASP A 105 -24.10 -9.15 12.57
CA ASP A 105 -24.76 -10.27 13.25
C ASP A 105 -23.76 -11.39 13.61
N GLU A 106 -22.72 -11.59 12.79
CA GLU A 106 -21.83 -12.77 12.88
C GLU A 106 -20.32 -12.48 12.72
N ASN A 107 -19.82 -11.30 13.12
CA ASN A 107 -18.42 -10.87 12.87
C ASN A 107 -17.97 -10.90 11.37
N THR A 108 -18.89 -11.08 10.43
CA THR A 108 -18.64 -11.21 8.98
C THR A 108 -17.93 -10.00 8.38
N PHE A 109 -18.18 -8.82 8.95
CA PHE A 109 -17.59 -7.54 8.54
C PHE A 109 -16.46 -7.06 9.46
N ARG A 110 -15.90 -7.95 10.30
CA ARG A 110 -14.69 -7.68 11.07
C ARG A 110 -13.47 -7.65 10.13
N LEU A 111 -12.58 -6.68 10.31
CA LEU A 111 -11.50 -6.39 9.37
C LEU A 111 -10.60 -7.61 9.12
N ASP A 112 -10.08 -8.25 10.15
CA ASP A 112 -9.23 -9.45 10.03
C ASP A 112 -9.91 -10.62 9.28
N ASN A 113 -11.23 -10.78 9.44
CA ASN A 113 -12.03 -11.78 8.74
C ASN A 113 -12.19 -11.44 7.26
N ILE A 114 -12.44 -10.17 6.91
CA ILE A 114 -12.48 -9.71 5.51
C ILE A 114 -11.12 -9.91 4.84
N LEU A 115 -10.04 -9.44 5.48
CA LEU A 115 -8.69 -9.51 4.93
C LEU A 115 -8.22 -10.96 4.76
N GLY A 116 -8.50 -11.84 5.72
CA GLY A 116 -8.24 -13.28 5.58
C GLY A 116 -9.00 -13.92 4.41
N ARG A 117 -10.27 -13.59 4.22
CA ARG A 117 -11.09 -14.10 3.10
C ARG A 117 -10.52 -13.70 1.74
N ILE A 118 -10.12 -12.44 1.55
CA ILE A 118 -9.59 -11.97 0.27
C ILE A 118 -8.17 -12.48 0.01
N THR A 119 -7.36 -12.65 1.06
CA THR A 119 -6.00 -13.23 0.98
C THR A 119 -6.05 -14.69 0.57
N ASN A 120 -6.99 -15.46 1.14
CA ASN A 120 -7.18 -16.87 0.77
C ASN A 120 -7.80 -17.05 -0.63
N ALA A 121 -8.49 -16.04 -1.15
CA ALA A 121 -9.23 -16.15 -2.42
C ALA A 121 -8.45 -15.62 -3.64
N ARG A 122 -7.84 -14.43 -3.57
CA ARG A 122 -7.27 -13.76 -4.76
C ARG A 122 -6.29 -12.60 -4.55
N ALA A 123 -6.42 -11.83 -3.47
CA ALA A 123 -5.72 -10.54 -3.34
C ALA A 123 -4.60 -10.56 -2.31
N ARG A 124 -3.43 -10.00 -2.64
CA ARG A 124 -2.32 -9.79 -1.70
C ARG A 124 -2.64 -8.60 -0.78
N VAL A 125 -2.43 -8.74 0.52
CA VAL A 125 -2.77 -7.69 1.51
C VAL A 125 -1.49 -7.23 2.23
N HIS A 126 -1.06 -6.01 1.91
CA HIS A 126 0.14 -5.38 2.44
C HIS A 126 -0.24 -4.33 3.49
N VAL A 127 0.40 -4.36 4.66
CA VAL A 127 0.06 -3.50 5.80
C VAL A 127 1.32 -2.81 6.33
N MET A 128 1.35 -1.47 6.27
CA MET A 128 2.36 -0.66 6.93
C MET A 128 1.79 -0.07 8.22
N LEU A 129 2.45 -0.32 9.34
CA LEU A 129 2.04 0.17 10.66
C LEU A 129 3.16 0.97 11.30
N TYR A 130 2.78 2.03 12.01
CA TYR A 130 3.71 2.77 12.86
C TYR A 130 4.26 1.87 13.99
N LYS A 131 5.59 1.81 14.11
CA LYS A 131 6.26 1.08 15.19
C LYS A 131 6.35 1.95 16.44
N LYS A 132 5.34 1.83 17.30
CA LYS A 132 5.33 2.47 18.62
C LYS A 132 6.61 2.15 19.44
N MET A 133 7.23 3.18 20.00
CA MET A 133 8.23 3.05 21.06
C MET A 133 7.60 2.51 22.37
N PRO A 134 8.14 1.46 23.02
CA PRO A 134 7.44 0.69 24.06
C PRO A 134 6.74 1.52 25.15
N PHE A 135 7.41 2.56 25.64
CA PHE A 135 6.99 3.38 26.77
C PHE A 135 6.02 4.53 26.44
N ALA A 136 5.81 4.87 25.16
CA ALA A 136 5.29 6.20 24.81
C ALA A 136 3.75 6.37 24.73
N LEU A 137 3.01 5.33 24.31
CA LEU A 137 1.79 5.58 23.53
C LEU A 137 0.63 4.57 23.66
N ALA A 138 0.68 3.63 24.61
CA ALA A 138 -0.24 2.49 24.73
C ALA A 138 -0.26 1.51 23.51
N LEU A 139 -0.61 1.95 22.28
CA LEU A 139 -0.78 1.19 21.02
C LEU A 139 -0.03 -0.15 20.93
N ASN A 140 -0.69 -1.22 20.48
CA ASN A 140 -0.05 -2.53 20.35
C ASN A 140 0.10 -2.98 18.89
N SER A 141 0.95 -2.28 18.12
CA SER A 141 1.22 -2.66 16.72
C SER A 141 1.90 -4.02 16.57
N LEU A 142 2.54 -4.54 17.62
CA LEU A 142 3.02 -5.93 17.67
C LEU A 142 1.86 -6.93 17.71
N TYR A 143 0.84 -6.71 18.57
CA TYR A 143 -0.38 -7.52 18.59
C TYR A 143 -1.07 -7.49 17.22
N THR A 144 -1.29 -6.31 16.66
CA THR A 144 -1.90 -6.15 15.32
C THR A 144 -1.12 -6.94 14.26
N LYS A 145 0.22 -6.87 14.26
CA LYS A 145 1.05 -7.67 13.36
C LYS A 145 0.85 -9.17 13.57
N ILE A 146 0.99 -9.67 14.80
CA ILE A 146 0.85 -11.12 15.11
C ILE A 146 -0.54 -11.62 14.68
N LYS A 147 -1.60 -10.87 14.99
CA LYS A 147 -3.00 -11.22 14.70
C LYS A 147 -3.29 -11.28 13.20
N LEU A 148 -2.72 -10.39 12.41
CA LEU A 148 -2.90 -10.39 10.95
C LEU A 148 -2.01 -11.45 10.27
N VAL A 149 -0.75 -11.63 10.71
CA VAL A 149 0.13 -12.70 10.21
C VAL A 149 -0.50 -14.08 10.43
N SER A 150 -1.20 -14.32 11.54
CA SER A 150 -1.90 -15.60 11.79
C SER A 150 -3.10 -15.86 10.86
N LYS A 151 -3.53 -14.85 10.09
CA LYS A 151 -4.52 -14.96 9.00
C LYS A 151 -3.88 -15.06 7.62
N SER A 152 -2.59 -15.42 7.55
CA SER A 152 -1.78 -15.53 6.31
C SER A 152 -1.61 -14.22 5.53
N ILE A 153 -1.86 -13.06 6.16
CA ILE A 153 -1.71 -11.73 5.54
C ILE A 153 -0.22 -11.41 5.43
N LYS A 154 0.28 -11.28 4.18
CA LYS A 154 1.71 -11.15 3.86
C LYS A 154 2.09 -9.71 3.50
N GLY A 155 3.06 -9.17 4.25
CA GLY A 155 3.69 -7.89 3.94
C GLY A 155 3.52 -6.90 5.09
N PHE A 156 4.46 -6.91 6.03
CA PHE A 156 4.54 -5.93 7.11
C PHE A 156 5.75 -5.03 6.93
N ILE A 157 5.53 -3.84 6.38
CA ILE A 157 6.55 -2.79 6.34
C ILE A 157 6.56 -2.12 7.72
N LYS A 158 7.72 -2.10 8.38
CA LYS A 158 7.92 -1.34 9.62
C LYS A 158 8.14 0.13 9.23
N ALA A 159 7.21 1.01 9.57
CA ALA A 159 7.55 2.42 9.67
C ALA A 159 8.29 2.65 11.00
N TYR A 160 9.48 3.25 10.94
CA TYR A 160 10.41 3.41 12.06
C TYR A 160 9.95 4.46 13.07
#